data_AF-A0A0F6WRX3-F1
#
_entry.id   AF-A0A0F6WRX3-F1
#
_cell.length_a   1.000
_cell.length_b   1.000
_cell.length_c   1.000
_cell.angle_alpha   90.00
_cell.angle_beta   90.00
_cell.angle_gamma   90.00
#
_symmetry.space_group_name_H-M   'P 1'
#
loop_
_entity.id
_entity.type
_entity.pdbx_description
1 polymer ?
#
loop_
_entity_poly.entity_id
_entity_poly.type
_entity_poly.pdbx_seq_one_letter_code
_entity_poly.pdbx_strand_id
1 'polypeptide(L)'
;MQKFVTQITLSVIVFFSLSVAIGFFSWDAKSTLISTALTNVAAVGGVASGLSFAGLSVLSLNGKYKEMVLKEYGHIARNMLFYLLYSVMVAALWCAIAVIWVEHQWVRITFAIAVFVILECFFLTFRIVFSAYEWESLPEPTDPGIDPEFLQQGGQK
;
A
#
# COMPACT_ATOMS: atom_id res chain seq x y z
N MET A 1 -17.59 -6.46 2.12
CA MET A 1 -17.41 -5.00 1.92
C MET A 1 -17.44 -4.20 3.22
N GLN A 2 -18.44 -4.36 4.11
CA GLN A 2 -18.52 -3.59 5.37
C GLN A 2 -17.27 -3.71 6.28
N LYS A 3 -16.76 -4.94 6.50
CA LYS A 3 -15.52 -5.17 7.29
C LYS A 3 -14.29 -4.44 6.71
N PHE A 4 -14.17 -4.38 5.39
CA PHE A 4 -13.07 -3.70 4.69
C PHE A 4 -13.14 -2.19 4.88
N VAL A 5 -14.33 -1.59 4.73
CA VAL A 5 -14.54 -0.16 4.96
C VAL A 5 -14.24 0.20 6.41
N THR A 6 -14.72 -0.57 7.39
CA THR A 6 -14.42 -0.34 8.81
C THR A 6 -12.91 -0.38 9.10
N GLN A 7 -12.19 -1.32 8.48
CA GLN A 7 -10.74 -1.44 8.65
C GLN A 7 -9.97 -0.25 8.06
N ILE A 8 -10.40 0.26 6.90
CA ILE A 8 -9.83 1.49 6.31
C ILE A 8 -10.15 2.71 7.16
N THR A 9 -11.39 2.86 7.62
CA THR A 9 -11.76 3.99 8.49
C THR A 9 -10.93 3.99 9.78
N LEU A 10 -10.73 2.81 10.39
CA LEU A 10 -9.90 2.66 11.58
C LEU A 10 -8.42 2.97 11.30
N SER A 11 -7.85 2.53 10.16
CA SER A 11 -6.46 2.86 9.82
C SER A 11 -6.26 4.35 9.63
N VAL A 12 -7.17 5.01 8.92
CA VAL A 12 -7.14 6.46 8.71
C VAL A 12 -7.15 7.18 10.05
N ILE A 13 -8.05 6.81 10.98
CA ILE A 13 -8.11 7.44 12.31
C ILE A 13 -6.82 7.22 13.10
N VAL A 14 -6.30 6.00 13.10
CA VAL A 14 -5.09 5.65 13.86
C VAL A 14 -3.86 6.36 13.31
N PHE A 15 -3.63 6.29 12.00
CA PHE A 15 -2.45 6.92 11.40
C PHE A 15 -2.56 8.44 11.37
N PHE A 16 -3.76 8.99 11.21
CA PHE A 16 -3.96 10.44 11.33
C PHE A 16 -3.64 10.89 12.77
N SER A 17 -4.13 10.18 13.78
CA SER A 17 -3.83 10.49 15.19
C SER A 17 -2.33 10.37 15.48
N LEU A 18 -1.66 9.34 14.96
CA LEU A 18 -0.22 9.15 15.10
C LEU A 18 0.55 10.30 14.43
N SER A 19 0.15 10.70 13.23
CA SER A 19 0.78 11.82 12.52
C SER A 19 0.57 13.16 13.21
N VAL A 20 -0.61 13.42 13.76
CA VAL A 20 -0.86 14.61 14.58
C VAL A 20 0.00 14.59 15.83
N ALA A 21 0.12 13.45 16.51
CA ALA A 21 0.99 13.30 17.66
C ALA A 21 2.46 13.59 17.29
N ILE A 22 2.95 13.02 16.18
CA ILE A 22 4.30 13.31 15.66
C ILE A 22 4.47 14.80 15.37
N GLY A 23 3.49 15.44 14.73
CA GLY A 23 3.50 16.89 14.46
C GLY A 23 3.59 17.72 15.75
N PHE A 24 2.88 17.32 16.79
CA PHE A 24 2.92 17.99 18.10
C PHE A 24 4.26 17.78 18.81
N PHE A 25 4.76 16.54 18.89
CA PHE A 25 6.05 16.24 19.53
C PHE A 25 7.25 16.82 18.77
N SER A 26 7.12 17.04 17.47
CA SER A 26 8.16 17.66 16.64
C SER A 26 8.12 19.19 16.67
N TRP A 27 7.21 19.82 17.41
CA TRP A 27 7.06 21.28 17.44
C TRP A 27 8.27 22.04 18.03
N ASP A 28 8.97 21.44 19.00
CA ASP A 28 10.20 22.00 19.59
C ASP A 28 11.48 21.32 19.10
N ALA A 29 11.37 20.42 18.11
CA ALA A 29 12.54 19.74 17.57
C ALA A 29 13.47 20.73 16.85
N LYS A 30 14.78 20.48 16.96
CA LYS A 30 15.82 21.23 16.24
C LYS A 30 15.67 21.00 14.73
N SER A 31 15.88 22.05 13.93
CA SER A 31 15.77 22.00 12.47
C SER A 31 16.67 20.93 11.83
N THR A 32 17.85 20.67 12.42
CA THR A 32 18.74 19.59 11.98
C THR A 32 18.13 18.21 12.11
N LEU A 33 17.37 17.95 13.18
CA LEU A 33 16.66 16.67 13.37
C LEU A 33 15.51 16.50 12.37
N ILE A 34 14.76 17.58 12.11
CA ILE A 34 13.67 17.57 11.13
C ILE A 34 14.21 17.36 9.71
N SER A 35 15.32 18.00 9.35
CA SER A 35 15.99 17.82 8.06
C SER A 35 16.40 16.35 7.84
N THR A 36 17.06 15.75 8.83
CA THR A 36 17.44 14.34 8.80
C THR A 36 16.21 13.44 8.71
N ALA A 37 15.17 13.71 9.49
CA ALA A 37 13.92 12.94 9.46
C ALA A 37 13.23 13.01 8.08
N LEU A 38 13.10 14.21 7.49
CA LEU A 38 12.53 14.40 6.15
C LEU A 38 13.32 13.66 5.09
N THR A 39 14.65 13.73 5.15
CA THR A 39 15.54 13.02 4.21
C THR A 39 15.37 11.51 4.33
N ASN A 40 15.27 10.98 5.55
CA ASN A 40 15.02 9.56 5.79
C ASN A 40 13.64 9.13 5.29
N VAL A 41 12.60 9.94 5.54
CA VAL A 41 11.25 9.68 5.02
C VAL A 41 11.23 9.69 3.50
N ALA A 42 11.92 10.65 2.86
CA ALA A 42 12.06 10.70 1.42
C ALA A 42 12.78 9.46 0.87
N ALA A 43 13.87 9.03 1.50
CA ALA A 43 14.60 7.83 1.10
C ALA A 43 13.76 6.56 1.24
N VAL A 44 13.12 6.36 2.39
CA VAL A 44 12.27 5.18 2.64
C VAL A 44 11.07 5.15 1.71
N GLY A 45 10.37 6.29 1.53
CA GLY A 45 9.27 6.40 0.59
C GLY A 45 9.68 6.16 -0.86
N GLY A 46 10.85 6.68 -1.26
CA GLY A 46 11.44 6.46 -2.59
C GLY A 46 11.75 4.98 -2.85
N VAL A 47 12.48 4.33 -1.95
CA VAL A 47 12.82 2.90 -2.06
C VAL A 47 11.56 2.04 -2.12
N ALA A 48 10.63 2.27 -1.19
CA ALA A 48 9.44 1.48 -1.10
C ALA A 48 8.51 1.62 -2.30
N SER A 49 8.30 2.86 -2.79
CA SER A 49 7.52 3.08 -4.00
C SER A 49 8.18 2.41 -5.22
N GLY A 50 9.51 2.46 -5.35
CA GLY A 50 10.25 1.75 -6.39
C GLY A 50 10.08 0.22 -6.32
N LEU A 51 10.19 -0.36 -5.13
CA LEU A 51 10.02 -1.80 -4.90
C LEU A 51 8.57 -2.25 -5.17
N SER A 52 7.59 -1.50 -4.67
CA SER A 52 6.17 -1.79 -4.91
C SER A 52 5.80 -1.66 -6.40
N PHE A 53 6.41 -0.72 -7.13
CA PHE A 53 6.22 -0.60 -8.58
C PHE A 53 6.86 -1.76 -9.35
N ALA A 54 8.05 -2.20 -8.96
CA ALA A 54 8.70 -3.38 -9.54
C ALA A 54 7.88 -4.65 -9.30
N GLY A 55 7.38 -4.86 -8.07
CA GLY A 55 6.51 -5.98 -7.73
C GLY A 55 5.21 -6.00 -8.55
N LEU A 56 4.53 -4.85 -8.67
CA LEU A 56 3.35 -4.70 -9.52
C LEU A 56 3.64 -4.99 -11.00
N SER A 57 4.81 -4.60 -11.50
CA SER A 57 5.20 -4.83 -12.89
C SER A 57 5.41 -6.33 -13.15
N VAL A 58 6.09 -7.04 -12.24
CA VAL A 58 6.26 -8.49 -12.32
C VAL A 58 4.92 -9.22 -12.26
N LEU A 59 4.04 -8.83 -11.33
CA LEU A 59 2.70 -9.41 -11.22
C LEU A 59 1.83 -9.13 -12.46
N SER A 60 1.98 -7.94 -13.08
CA SER A 60 1.25 -7.59 -14.30
C SER A 60 1.73 -8.35 -15.55
N LEU A 61 2.99 -8.80 -15.56
CA LEU A 61 3.58 -9.56 -16.67
C LEU A 61 3.33 -11.08 -16.55
N ASN A 62 3.16 -11.61 -15.34
CA ASN A 62 2.79 -13.02 -15.12
C ASN A 62 1.29 -13.24 -15.40
N GLY A 63 0.96 -13.51 -16.67
CA GLY A 63 -0.42 -13.58 -17.19
C GLY A 63 -1.39 -14.54 -16.50
N LYS A 64 -0.95 -15.52 -15.71
CA LYS A 64 -1.83 -16.46 -14.98
C LYS A 64 -2.56 -15.83 -13.79
N TYR A 65 -1.95 -14.86 -13.10
CA TYR A 65 -2.60 -14.11 -12.00
C TYR A 65 -3.76 -13.22 -12.52
N LYS A 66 -3.72 -12.92 -13.83
CA LYS A 66 -4.61 -12.01 -14.53
C LYS A 66 -6.00 -12.59 -14.82
N GLU A 67 -6.17 -13.91 -14.80
CA GLU A 67 -7.44 -14.54 -15.17
C GLU A 67 -8.36 -14.82 -13.98
N MET A 68 -7.83 -15.23 -12.83
CA MET A 68 -8.66 -15.61 -11.66
C MET A 68 -9.00 -14.40 -10.76
N VAL A 69 -8.05 -13.51 -10.49
CA VAL A 69 -8.23 -12.38 -9.55
C VAL A 69 -8.89 -11.16 -10.23
N LEU A 70 -8.87 -11.10 -11.56
CA LEU A 70 -8.98 -9.84 -12.32
C LEU A 70 -10.28 -9.67 -13.10
N LYS A 71 -11.21 -10.63 -13.05
CA LYS A 71 -12.40 -10.63 -13.92
C LYS A 71 -13.45 -9.56 -13.57
N GLU A 72 -13.44 -9.03 -12.35
CA GLU A 72 -14.41 -8.00 -11.93
C GLU A 72 -13.80 -6.84 -11.13
N TYR A 73 -12.85 -7.09 -10.21
CA TYR A 73 -12.29 -6.04 -9.33
C TYR A 73 -10.81 -5.69 -9.58
N GLY A 74 -10.12 -6.46 -10.40
CA GLY A 74 -8.67 -6.31 -10.55
C GLY A 74 -8.21 -5.02 -11.24
N HIS A 75 -9.02 -4.45 -12.13
CA HIS A 75 -8.73 -3.14 -12.73
C HIS A 75 -8.76 -2.03 -11.66
N ILE A 76 -9.71 -2.10 -10.73
CA ILE A 76 -9.84 -1.13 -9.64
C ILE A 76 -8.65 -1.27 -8.67
N ALA A 77 -8.32 -2.51 -8.27
CA ALA A 77 -7.19 -2.77 -7.38
C ALA A 77 -5.86 -2.29 -7.99
N ARG A 78 -5.62 -2.54 -9.29
CA ARG A 78 -4.42 -2.09 -9.99
C ARG A 78 -4.35 -0.56 -10.09
N ASN A 79 -5.45 0.11 -10.45
CA ASN A 79 -5.48 1.57 -10.48
C ASN A 79 -5.21 2.15 -9.09
N MET A 80 -5.84 1.60 -8.05
CA MET A 80 -5.65 2.05 -6.68
C MET A 80 -4.19 1.88 -6.25
N LEU A 81 -3.58 0.72 -6.48
CA LEU A 81 -2.16 0.48 -6.18
C LEU A 81 -1.25 1.46 -6.91
N PHE A 82 -1.53 1.79 -8.17
CA PHE A 82 -0.76 2.78 -8.93
C PHE A 82 -0.88 4.20 -8.34
N TYR A 83 -2.09 4.64 -7.97
CA TYR A 83 -2.29 5.95 -7.34
C TYR A 83 -1.67 6.04 -5.94
N LEU A 84 -1.72 4.96 -5.16
CA LEU A 84 -1.06 4.89 -3.85
C LEU A 84 0.46 5.03 -4.00
N LEU A 85 1.04 4.29 -4.93
CA LEU A 85 2.46 4.40 -5.30
C LEU A 85 2.87 5.80 -5.73
N TYR A 86 2.08 6.39 -6.63
CA TYR A 86 2.30 7.75 -7.09
C TYR A 86 2.24 8.75 -5.93
N SER A 87 1.28 8.59 -5.02
CA SER A 87 1.14 9.46 -3.84
C SER A 87 2.35 9.36 -2.91
N VAL A 88 2.86 8.15 -2.66
CA VAL A 88 4.10 7.94 -1.89
C VAL A 88 5.30 8.60 -2.56
N MET A 89 5.43 8.46 -3.88
CA MET A 89 6.53 9.06 -4.65
C MET A 89 6.48 10.59 -4.59
N VAL A 90 5.30 11.20 -4.77
CA VAL A 90 5.11 12.65 -4.65
C VAL A 90 5.41 13.12 -3.22
N ALA A 91 4.95 12.40 -2.20
CA ALA A 91 5.25 12.73 -0.80
C ALA A 91 6.75 12.63 -0.50
N ALA A 92 7.44 11.62 -1.03
CA ALA A 92 8.88 11.45 -0.86
C ALA A 92 9.68 12.58 -1.54
N LEU A 93 9.33 12.93 -2.78
CA LEU A 93 9.94 14.06 -3.49
C LEU A 93 9.68 15.38 -2.76
N TRP A 94 8.45 15.58 -2.28
CA TRP A 94 8.10 16.77 -1.52
C TRP A 94 8.89 16.85 -0.21
N CYS A 95 9.08 15.75 0.52
CA CYS A 95 9.94 15.70 1.69
C CYS A 95 11.38 16.09 1.38
N ALA A 96 11.96 15.60 0.28
CA ALA A 96 13.31 15.95 -0.13
C ALA A 96 13.46 17.45 -0.46
N ILE A 97 12.47 18.02 -1.14
CA ILE A 97 12.41 19.44 -1.50
C ILE A 97 12.18 20.32 -0.26
N ALA A 98 11.30 19.89 0.65
CA ALA A 98 10.94 20.63 1.86
C ALA A 98 12.12 20.83 2.84
N VAL A 99 13.18 20.02 2.74
CA VAL A 99 14.42 20.19 3.52
C VAL A 99 15.04 21.58 3.32
N ILE A 100 14.91 22.18 2.12
CA ILE A 100 15.44 23.52 1.83
C ILE A 100 14.81 24.59 2.74
N TRP A 101 13.56 24.39 3.15
CA TRP A 101 12.80 25.32 3.98
C TRP A 101 12.65 24.84 5.42
N VAL A 102 13.53 23.96 5.92
CA VAL A 102 13.38 23.31 7.23
C VAL A 102 13.24 24.27 8.41
N GLU A 103 13.71 25.51 8.27
CA GLU A 103 13.56 26.55 9.29
C GLU A 103 12.13 27.10 9.40
N HIS A 104 11.31 26.94 8.35
CA HIS A 104 9.93 27.40 8.36
C HIS A 104 9.00 26.41 9.07
N GLN A 105 8.08 26.94 9.89
CA GLN A 105 7.17 26.11 10.67
C GLN A 105 6.22 25.24 9.82
N TRP A 106 5.88 25.66 8.60
CA TRP A 106 5.01 24.88 7.70
C TRP A 106 5.63 23.53 7.30
N VAL A 107 6.97 23.40 7.36
CA VAL A 107 7.67 22.14 7.08
C VAL A 107 7.37 21.08 8.14
N ARG A 108 7.09 21.47 9.39
CA ARG A 108 6.71 20.53 10.46
C ARG A 108 5.34 19.91 10.20
N ILE A 109 4.40 20.73 9.73
CA ILE A 109 3.06 20.27 9.32
C ILE A 109 3.19 19.35 8.10
N THR A 110 4.02 19.74 7.14
CA THR A 110 4.32 18.93 5.95
C THR A 110 4.89 17.57 6.32
N PHE A 111 5.83 17.52 7.26
CA PHE A 111 6.42 16.27 7.75
C PHE A 111 5.35 15.33 8.32
N ALA A 112 4.46 15.84 9.19
CA ALA A 112 3.36 15.05 9.75
C ALA A 112 2.41 14.52 8.66
N ILE A 113 2.05 15.35 7.68
CA ILE A 113 1.20 14.96 6.54
C ILE A 113 1.91 13.89 5.69
N ALA A 114 3.20 14.06 5.39
CA ALA A 114 3.93 13.09 4.59
C ALA A 114 4.04 11.73 5.28
N VAL A 115 4.28 11.72 6.59
CA VAL A 115 4.27 10.48 7.40
C VAL A 115 2.89 9.81 7.33
N PHE A 116 1.80 10.58 7.44
CA PHE A 116 0.44 10.02 7.30
C PHE A 116 0.23 9.37 5.94
N VAL A 117 0.53 10.10 4.87
CA VAL A 117 0.35 9.62 3.49
C VAL A 117 1.12 8.34 3.25
N ILE A 118 2.39 8.29 3.68
CA ILE A 118 3.24 7.12 3.49
C ILE A 118 2.71 5.91 4.26
N LEU A 119 2.38 6.07 5.55
CA LEU A 119 1.85 4.97 6.37
C LEU A 119 0.51 4.45 5.86
N GLU A 120 -0.42 5.34 5.54
CA GLU A 120 -1.74 4.95 5.02
C GLU A 120 -1.60 4.26 3.67
N CYS A 121 -0.79 4.79 2.75
CA CYS A 121 -0.57 4.16 1.45
C CYS A 121 0.06 2.77 1.57
N PHE A 122 1.01 2.59 2.50
CA PHE A 122 1.58 1.27 2.79
C PHE A 122 0.54 0.30 3.32
N PHE A 123 -0.26 0.72 4.29
CA PHE A 123 -1.30 -0.13 4.86
C PHE A 123 -2.33 -0.53 3.82
N LEU A 124 -2.80 0.41 3.00
CA LEU A 124 -3.74 0.14 1.91
C LEU A 124 -3.13 -0.80 0.87
N THR A 125 -1.85 -0.61 0.52
CA THR A 125 -1.13 -1.51 -0.38
C THR A 125 -1.06 -2.92 0.20
N PHE A 126 -0.64 -3.05 1.46
CA PHE A 126 -0.59 -4.34 2.15
C PHE A 126 -1.96 -5.00 2.20
N ARG A 127 -3.02 -4.23 2.45
CA ARG A 127 -4.39 -4.73 2.46
C ARG A 127 -4.87 -5.25 1.11
N ILE A 128 -4.63 -4.49 0.04
CA ILE A 128 -5.00 -4.92 -1.32
C ILE A 128 -4.26 -6.22 -1.68
N VAL A 129 -2.97 -6.31 -1.37
CA VAL A 129 -2.17 -7.51 -1.60
C VAL A 129 -2.67 -8.69 -0.77
N PHE A 130 -2.96 -8.48 0.52
CA PHE A 130 -3.48 -9.54 1.39
C PHE A 130 -4.86 -10.04 0.94
N SER A 131 -5.76 -9.12 0.56
CA SER A 131 -7.06 -9.50 -0.01
C SER A 131 -6.92 -10.28 -1.32
N ALA A 132 -5.92 -9.98 -2.15
CA ALA A 132 -5.63 -10.78 -3.33
C ALA A 132 -5.18 -12.21 -2.97
N TYR A 133 -4.32 -12.38 -1.96
CA TYR A 133 -3.93 -13.70 -1.45
C TYR A 133 -5.09 -14.49 -0.85
N GLU A 134 -5.99 -13.84 -0.09
CA GLU A 134 -7.20 -14.50 0.43
C GLU A 134 -8.06 -15.05 -0.71
N TRP A 135 -8.17 -14.33 -1.83
CA TRP A 135 -8.95 -14.79 -2.98
C TRP A 135 -8.32 -16.01 -3.67
N GLU A 136 -7.00 -16.09 -3.76
CA GLU A 136 -6.31 -17.27 -4.31
C GLU A 136 -6.43 -18.50 -3.42
N SER A 137 -6.64 -18.32 -2.11
CA SER A 137 -6.75 -19.43 -1.15
C SER A 137 -8.11 -20.13 -1.17
N LEU A 138 -9.10 -19.57 -1.88
CA LEU A 138 -10.41 -20.19 -2.01
C LEU A 138 -10.32 -21.38 -2.98
N PRO A 139 -10.80 -22.58 -2.61
CA PRO A 139 -10.78 -23.74 -3.50
C PRO A 139 -11.58 -23.42 -4.76
N GLU A 140 -11.05 -23.82 -5.92
CA GLU A 140 -11.78 -23.72 -7.19
C GLU A 140 -13.14 -24.40 -7.03
N PRO A 141 -14.25 -23.75 -7.41
CA PRO A 141 -15.54 -24.39 -7.39
C PRO A 141 -15.47 -25.62 -8.31
N THR A 142 -15.68 -26.80 -7.73
CA THR A 142 -15.70 -28.07 -8.46
C THR A 142 -16.69 -27.92 -9.62
N ASP A 143 -16.20 -28.08 -10.84
CA ASP A 143 -17.00 -27.95 -12.06
C ASP A 143 -18.21 -28.89 -11.96
N PRO A 144 -19.47 -28.40 -11.90
CA PRO A 144 -20.65 -29.23 -11.65
C PRO A 144 -20.94 -30.25 -12.77
N GLY A 145 -20.12 -30.27 -13.83
CA GLY A 145 -20.19 -31.23 -14.93
C GLY A 145 -19.23 -32.43 -14.83
N ILE A 146 -18.36 -32.51 -13.82
CA ILE A 146 -17.47 -33.66 -13.65
C ILE A 146 -18.03 -34.58 -12.58
N ASP A 147 -18.62 -35.70 -13.02
CA ASP A 147 -19.11 -36.76 -12.14
C ASP A 147 -17.95 -37.27 -11.26
N PRO A 148 -18.05 -37.28 -9.92
CA PRO A 148 -16.97 -37.72 -9.03
C PRO A 148 -16.48 -39.15 -9.30
N GLU A 149 -17.24 -39.97 -10.05
CA GLU A 149 -16.78 -41.28 -10.52
C GLU A 149 -15.58 -41.22 -11.47
N PHE A 150 -15.43 -40.17 -12.30
CA PHE A 150 -14.30 -40.06 -13.23
C PHE A 150 -12.96 -39.76 -12.54
N LEU A 151 -12.99 -39.14 -11.36
CA LEU A 151 -11.78 -38.83 -10.59
C LEU A 151 -11.23 -40.05 -9.82
N GLN A 152 -12.05 -41.07 -9.57
CA GLN A 152 -11.60 -42.29 -8.89
C GLN A 152 -10.92 -43.30 -9.83
N GLN A 153 -11.19 -43.25 -11.14
CA GLN A 153 -10.59 -44.19 -12.10
C GLN A 153 -9.19 -43.79 -12.60
N GLY A 154 -8.78 -42.53 -12.41
CA GLY A 154 -7.45 -42.05 -12.83
C GLY A 154 -6.29 -42.39 -11.88
N GLY A 155 -6.58 -42.94 -10.70
CA GLY A 155 -5.59 -43.23 -9.64
C GLY A 155 -5.01 -44.65 -9.62
N GLN A 156 -5.28 -45.48 -10.64
CA GLN A 156 -4.64 -46.79 -10.82
C GLN A 156 -3.87 -46.84 -12.13
N LYS A 157 -2.66 -46.27 -12.14
CA LYS A 157 -1.56 -46.73 -12.99
C LYS A 157 -0.25 -46.65 -12.22
#